data_AF-A0A1B1SD14-F1
#
_entry.id   AF-A0A1B1SD14-F1
#
_cell.length_a   1.000
_cell.length_b   1.000
_cell.length_c   1.000
_cell.angle_alpha   90.00
_cell.angle_beta   90.00
_cell.angle_gamma   90.00
#
_symmetry.space_group_name_H-M   'P 1'
#
loop_
_entity.id
_entity.type
_entity.pdbx_description
1 polymer ?
#
loop_
_entity_poly.entity_id
_entity_poly.type
_entity_poly.pdbx_seq_one_letter_code
_entity_poly.pdbx_strand_id
1 'polypeptide(L)'
;MATDNTKKPATDQQAPGNPPVNIDGYSKQNPPKSVDTPTEVYNGVPPIYTPVTPGFKPKDYVPVGGVILASNPIEYNTNRYTVRLKVRNTGDRPVQIGSHFHFFEVNRYMEFDRKKAFGCHLNIPATTAIRFEPGEEKEVELVSYGGKQRIWGFNDLVNGYTGGQDTPTYYPVKMKAFRKMNEYGFKDVSEDEADAEFTTKES
;
A
#
# COMPACT_ATOMS: atom_id res chain seq x y z
N MET A 1 11.44 13.43 46.70
CA MET A 1 10.30 12.52 46.90
C MET A 1 9.84 12.05 45.53
N ALA A 2 10.31 10.87 45.12
CA ALA A 2 9.97 10.25 43.85
C ALA A 2 8.81 9.28 44.11
N THR A 3 7.70 9.42 43.39
CA THR A 3 6.59 8.46 43.40
C THR A 3 6.58 7.71 42.07
N ASP A 4 6.95 6.45 42.19
CA ASP A 4 6.92 5.37 41.21
C ASP A 4 5.48 5.10 40.73
N ASN A 5 5.29 4.99 39.42
CA ASN A 5 3.97 4.83 38.79
C ASN A 5 3.97 3.50 38.01
N THR A 6 3.85 2.40 38.74
CA THR A 6 3.74 1.05 38.19
C THR A 6 2.30 0.76 37.77
N LYS A 7 2.06 0.78 36.46
CA LYS A 7 0.78 0.44 35.81
C LYS A 7 0.57 -1.08 35.89
N LYS A 8 -0.46 -1.50 36.63
CA LYS A 8 -0.91 -2.90 36.77
C LYS A 8 -1.35 -3.46 35.40
N PRO A 9 -0.95 -4.68 34.98
CA PRO A 9 -1.42 -5.26 33.73
C PRO A 9 -2.88 -5.71 33.87
N ALA A 10 -3.69 -5.44 32.84
CA ALA A 10 -5.08 -5.87 32.75
C ALA A 10 -5.15 -7.40 32.61
N THR A 11 -5.99 -8.03 33.41
CA THR A 11 -6.28 -9.46 33.36
C THR A 11 -7.20 -9.73 32.16
N ASP A 12 -6.70 -10.52 31.20
CA ASP A 12 -7.47 -10.98 30.04
C ASP A 12 -8.67 -11.82 30.51
N GLN A 13 -9.89 -11.29 30.34
CA GLN A 13 -11.10 -12.09 30.47
C GLN A 13 -11.28 -12.86 29.17
N GLN A 14 -10.90 -14.12 29.20
CA GLN A 14 -11.09 -15.07 28.11
C GLN A 14 -12.60 -15.25 27.87
N ALA A 15 -13.09 -14.78 26.72
CA ALA A 15 -14.46 -15.02 26.30
C ALA A 15 -14.70 -16.54 26.21
N PRO A 16 -15.88 -17.05 26.63
CA PRO A 16 -16.16 -18.48 26.61
C PRO A 16 -16.08 -18.97 25.16
N GLY A 17 -15.14 -19.87 24.90
CA GLY A 17 -14.99 -20.52 23.61
C GLY A 17 -16.29 -21.23 23.21
N ASN A 18 -16.62 -21.20 21.91
CA ASN A 18 -17.72 -22.01 21.40
C ASN A 18 -17.42 -23.49 21.74
N PRO A 19 -18.37 -24.24 22.30
CA PRO A 19 -18.15 -25.64 22.64
C PRO A 19 -17.80 -26.43 21.36
N PRO A 20 -16.90 -27.42 21.45
CA PRO A 20 -16.65 -28.30 20.32
C PRO A 20 -17.98 -28.96 19.91
N VAL A 21 -18.30 -28.91 18.61
CA VAL A 21 -19.43 -29.67 18.08
C VAL A 21 -19.08 -31.15 18.24
N ASN A 22 -19.67 -31.80 19.25
CA ASN A 22 -19.53 -33.23 19.46
C ASN A 22 -20.33 -33.96 18.37
N ILE A 23 -19.61 -34.60 17.45
CA ILE A 23 -20.18 -35.31 16.30
C ILE A 23 -20.41 -36.81 16.56
N ASP A 24 -20.03 -37.33 17.73
CA ASP A 24 -19.97 -38.77 18.02
C ASP A 24 -21.36 -39.42 18.21
N GLY A 25 -22.44 -38.63 18.16
CA GLY A 25 -23.83 -39.07 18.32
C GLY A 25 -24.75 -38.94 17.10
N TYR A 26 -24.27 -38.44 15.95
CA TYR A 26 -25.14 -38.25 14.77
C TYR A 26 -25.23 -39.53 13.91
N SER A 27 -26.44 -40.07 13.79
CA SER A 27 -26.73 -41.21 12.90
C SER A 27 -26.64 -40.77 11.44
N LYS A 28 -25.75 -41.41 10.66
CA LYS A 28 -25.67 -41.25 9.20
C LYS A 28 -26.85 -41.97 8.54
N GLN A 29 -28.02 -41.34 8.49
CA GLN A 29 -29.18 -41.88 7.79
C GLN A 29 -29.31 -41.28 6.38
N ASN A 30 -29.76 -42.08 5.41
CA ASN A 30 -30.08 -41.59 4.08
C ASN A 30 -31.23 -40.57 4.14
N PRO A 31 -31.22 -39.50 3.32
CA PRO A 31 -32.25 -38.47 3.37
C PRO A 31 -33.64 -39.07 3.00
N PRO A 32 -34.70 -38.76 3.77
CA PRO A 32 -36.05 -39.18 3.44
C PRO A 32 -36.52 -38.47 2.16
N LYS A 33 -37.38 -39.14 1.38
CA LYS A 33 -37.89 -38.64 0.10
C LYS A 33 -38.81 -37.41 0.22
N SER A 34 -39.27 -37.09 1.42
CA SER A 34 -40.04 -35.90 1.76
C SER A 34 -39.73 -35.48 3.22
N VAL A 35 -39.61 -34.18 3.45
CA VAL A 35 -39.41 -33.61 4.79
C VAL A 35 -40.70 -32.90 5.18
N ASP A 36 -41.57 -33.58 5.94
CA ASP A 36 -42.67 -32.89 6.61
C ASP A 36 -42.09 -32.15 7.82
N THR A 37 -42.36 -30.85 7.92
CA THR A 37 -41.92 -30.04 9.06
C THR A 37 -42.89 -30.32 10.21
N PRO A 38 -42.44 -30.93 11.33
CA PRO A 38 -43.33 -31.18 12.46
C PRO A 38 -43.86 -29.85 12.98
N THR A 39 -45.17 -29.73 13.14
CA THR A 39 -45.82 -28.53 13.69
C THR A 39 -45.76 -28.48 15.22
N GLU A 40 -45.27 -29.57 15.85
CA GLU A 40 -45.10 -29.72 17.29
C GLU A 40 -43.65 -29.52 17.73
N VAL A 41 -43.43 -29.28 19.03
CA VAL A 41 -42.09 -29.12 19.61
C VAL A 41 -41.33 -30.45 19.52
N TYR A 42 -40.30 -30.49 18.67
CA TYR A 42 -39.44 -31.65 18.52
C TYR A 42 -38.54 -31.83 19.76
N ASN A 43 -38.79 -32.89 20.54
CA ASN A 43 -37.99 -33.25 21.70
C ASN A 43 -36.81 -34.14 21.28
N GLY A 44 -35.66 -33.52 20.98
CA GLY A 44 -34.43 -34.23 20.63
C GLY A 44 -33.49 -33.40 19.75
N VAL A 45 -32.35 -33.97 19.38
CA VAL A 45 -31.46 -33.39 18.36
C VAL A 45 -31.96 -33.83 16.98
N PRO A 46 -32.36 -32.92 16.07
CA PRO A 46 -32.93 -33.31 14.79
C PRO A 46 -31.91 -34.08 13.94
N PRO A 47 -32.36 -35.07 13.14
CA PRO A 47 -31.48 -35.82 12.26
C PRO A 47 -30.86 -34.89 11.21
N ILE A 48 -29.52 -34.88 11.15
CA ILE A 48 -28.78 -34.19 10.10
C ILE A 48 -28.74 -35.12 8.88
N TYR A 49 -29.53 -34.80 7.85
CA TYR A 49 -29.65 -35.62 6.64
C TYR A 49 -28.51 -35.43 5.63
N THR A 50 -27.71 -34.39 5.81
CA THR A 50 -26.49 -34.16 5.02
C THR A 50 -25.28 -34.49 5.86
N PRO A 51 -24.32 -35.30 5.36
CA PRO A 51 -23.06 -35.48 6.08
C PRO A 51 -22.37 -34.12 6.19
N VAL A 52 -22.21 -33.62 7.40
CA VAL A 52 -21.38 -32.44 7.66
C VAL A 52 -19.96 -32.82 7.25
N THR A 53 -19.55 -32.39 6.07
CA THR A 53 -18.14 -32.53 5.68
C THR A 53 -17.35 -31.61 6.60
N PRO A 54 -16.40 -32.14 7.40
CA PRO A 54 -15.59 -31.30 8.27
C PRO A 54 -14.93 -30.22 7.42
N GLY A 55 -15.22 -28.96 7.75
CA GLY A 55 -14.61 -27.83 7.07
C GLY A 55 -13.10 -27.78 7.29
N PHE A 56 -12.44 -26.84 6.62
CA PHE A 56 -11.03 -26.53 6.88
C PHE A 56 -10.82 -26.28 8.39
N LYS A 57 -10.01 -27.12 9.03
CA LYS A 57 -9.64 -26.97 10.44
C LYS A 57 -8.29 -26.23 10.51
N PRO A 58 -8.26 -24.97 10.97
CA PRO A 58 -6.99 -24.26 11.09
C PRO A 58 -6.10 -24.93 12.15
N LYS A 59 -4.79 -24.82 11.94
CA LYS A 59 -3.78 -25.34 12.88
C LYS A 59 -3.87 -24.62 14.24
N ASP A 60 -4.08 -23.31 14.19
CA ASP A 60 -4.24 -22.43 15.34
C ASP A 60 -5.70 -21.97 15.45
N TYR A 61 -6.13 -21.51 16.62
CA TYR A 61 -7.48 -20.99 16.80
C TYR A 61 -7.71 -19.74 15.93
N VAL A 62 -8.81 -19.73 15.18
CA VAL A 62 -9.24 -18.59 14.36
C VAL A 62 -10.71 -18.29 14.68
N PRO A 63 -11.05 -17.07 15.13
CA PRO A 63 -12.45 -16.71 15.39
C PRO A 63 -13.26 -16.68 14.09
N VAL A 64 -14.59 -16.73 14.20
CA VAL A 64 -15.47 -16.57 13.03
C VAL A 64 -15.22 -15.20 12.39
N GLY A 65 -14.93 -15.18 11.09
CA GLY A 65 -14.51 -13.97 10.36
C GLY A 65 -13.02 -13.62 10.49
N GLY A 66 -12.23 -14.43 11.20
CA GLY A 66 -10.78 -14.30 11.27
C GLY A 66 -10.08 -14.67 9.97
N VAL A 67 -8.88 -14.14 9.78
CA VAL A 67 -8.03 -14.39 8.59
C VAL A 67 -6.81 -15.21 8.97
N ILE A 68 -6.39 -16.10 8.06
CA ILE A 68 -5.17 -16.90 8.19
C ILE A 68 -4.21 -16.38 7.13
N LEU A 69 -3.16 -15.68 7.57
CA LEU A 69 -2.21 -15.05 6.68
C LEU A 69 -1.12 -16.05 6.28
N ALA A 70 -0.72 -16.00 5.02
CA ALA A 70 0.53 -16.62 4.61
C ALA A 70 1.71 -15.90 5.29
N SER A 71 2.79 -16.61 5.60
CA SER A 71 4.01 -16.02 6.18
C SER A 71 4.82 -15.20 5.19
N ASN A 72 4.60 -15.41 3.89
CA ASN A 72 5.42 -14.81 2.85
C ASN A 72 5.03 -13.34 2.64
N PRO A 73 6.01 -12.43 2.53
CA PRO A 73 5.73 -11.05 2.19
C PRO A 73 5.11 -10.95 0.79
N ILE A 74 4.28 -9.93 0.59
CA ILE A 74 3.69 -9.63 -0.71
C ILE A 74 4.62 -8.67 -1.44
N GLU A 75 5.17 -9.12 -2.56
CA GLU A 75 5.89 -8.25 -3.48
C GLU A 75 4.91 -7.37 -4.26
N TYR A 76 5.26 -6.11 -4.47
CA TYR A 76 4.45 -5.16 -5.22
C TYR A 76 5.33 -4.38 -6.20
N ASN A 77 4.72 -3.81 -7.24
CA ASN A 77 5.40 -3.03 -8.28
C ASN A 77 6.60 -3.73 -8.96
N THR A 78 6.60 -5.06 -9.01
CA THR A 78 7.67 -5.86 -9.60
C THR A 78 7.77 -5.67 -11.11
N ASN A 79 8.95 -5.94 -11.67
CA ASN A 79 9.23 -5.89 -13.12
C ASN A 79 8.98 -4.52 -13.77
N ARG A 80 9.23 -3.44 -13.03
CA ARG A 80 9.13 -2.06 -13.52
C ARG A 80 10.44 -1.33 -13.30
N TYR A 81 10.64 -0.29 -14.11
CA TYR A 81 11.76 0.62 -13.90
C TYR A 81 11.62 1.31 -12.54
N THR A 82 12.66 1.23 -11.72
CA THR A 82 12.77 1.98 -10.47
C THR A 82 14.00 2.89 -10.49
N VAL A 83 13.90 3.98 -9.75
CA VAL A 83 15.01 4.94 -9.57
C VAL A 83 14.99 5.45 -8.13
N ARG A 84 16.15 5.53 -7.50
CA ARG A 84 16.30 6.15 -6.18
C ARG A 84 16.79 7.57 -6.36
N LEU A 85 16.12 8.51 -5.69
CA LEU A 85 16.43 9.94 -5.74
C LEU A 85 16.53 10.50 -4.32
N LYS A 86 17.52 11.36 -4.09
CA LYS A 86 17.56 12.23 -2.91
C LYS A 86 16.59 13.39 -3.14
N VAL A 87 15.69 13.60 -2.18
CA VAL A 87 14.64 14.61 -2.27
C VAL A 87 14.68 15.48 -1.03
N ARG A 88 14.84 16.79 -1.24
CA ARG A 88 14.95 17.78 -0.18
C ARG A 88 13.79 18.76 -0.22
N ASN A 89 13.15 18.96 0.93
CA ASN A 89 12.13 20.00 1.06
C ASN A 89 12.78 21.33 1.41
N THR A 90 12.88 22.24 0.43
CA THR A 90 13.45 23.58 0.66
C THR A 90 12.43 24.62 1.12
N GLY A 91 11.17 24.20 1.25
CA GLY A 91 10.09 25.05 1.74
C GLY A 91 10.11 25.21 3.26
N ASP A 92 9.31 26.17 3.73
CA ASP A 92 9.05 26.47 5.14
C ASP A 92 7.92 25.62 5.74
N ARG A 93 7.21 24.83 4.90
CA ARG A 93 6.04 24.03 5.28
C ARG A 93 6.26 22.55 5.00
N PRO A 94 5.67 21.67 5.83
CA PRO A 94 5.74 20.23 5.58
C PRO A 94 4.97 19.86 4.31
N VAL A 95 5.46 18.87 3.58
CA VAL A 95 4.87 18.36 2.34
C VAL A 95 4.65 16.85 2.47
N GLN A 96 3.46 16.39 2.09
CA GLN A 96 3.13 14.96 2.06
C GLN A 96 2.78 14.54 0.64
N ILE A 97 3.45 13.51 0.15
CA ILE A 97 3.33 13.04 -1.25
C ILE A 97 2.77 11.62 -1.22
N GLY A 98 1.63 11.42 -1.89
CA GLY A 98 0.94 10.13 -1.95
C GLY A 98 1.55 9.15 -2.93
N SER A 99 1.23 7.87 -2.76
CA SER A 99 1.83 6.75 -3.51
C SER A 99 1.70 6.87 -5.03
N HIS A 100 0.59 7.40 -5.55
CA HIS A 100 0.28 7.50 -6.99
C HIS A 100 0.34 8.93 -7.55
N PHE A 101 0.91 9.87 -6.80
CA PHE A 101 1.10 11.22 -7.31
C PHE A 101 2.26 11.24 -8.33
N HIS A 102 2.10 11.96 -9.44
CA HIS A 102 3.16 12.02 -10.45
C HIS A 102 4.35 12.79 -9.89
N PHE A 103 5.44 12.08 -9.60
CA PHE A 103 6.51 12.60 -8.75
C PHE A 103 7.22 13.81 -9.38
N PHE A 104 7.33 13.84 -10.70
CA PHE A 104 7.78 15.00 -11.47
C PHE A 104 7.00 16.30 -11.17
N GLU A 105 5.71 16.19 -10.86
CA GLU A 105 4.79 17.31 -10.66
C GLU A 105 4.58 17.66 -9.18
N VAL A 106 5.37 17.11 -8.25
CA VAL A 106 5.23 17.45 -6.81
C VAL A 106 5.61 18.91 -6.56
N ASN A 107 5.26 19.40 -5.37
CA ASN A 107 5.46 20.79 -4.95
C ASN A 107 6.81 21.37 -5.45
N ARG A 108 6.75 22.57 -6.04
CA ARG A 108 7.90 23.27 -6.66
C ARG A 108 9.08 23.52 -5.72
N TYR A 109 8.83 23.57 -4.40
CA TYR A 109 9.87 23.73 -3.38
C TYR A 109 10.63 22.44 -3.06
N MET A 110 10.16 21.30 -3.54
CA MET A 110 10.89 20.04 -3.47
C MET A 110 12.01 20.06 -4.51
N GLU A 111 13.22 19.83 -4.04
CA GLU A 111 14.44 19.85 -4.83
C GLU A 111 14.97 18.43 -4.99
N PHE A 112 15.08 17.99 -6.24
CA PHE A 112 15.55 16.67 -6.67
C PHE A 112 15.72 16.67 -8.20
N ASP A 113 16.28 15.60 -8.77
CA ASP A 113 16.35 15.40 -10.22
C ASP A 113 14.95 15.08 -10.77
N ARG A 114 14.25 16.11 -11.27
CA ARG A 114 12.89 15.97 -11.79
C ARG A 114 12.89 15.17 -13.08
N LYS A 115 13.92 15.31 -13.90
CA LYS A 115 14.00 14.66 -15.21
C LYS A 115 13.99 13.14 -15.07
N LYS A 116 14.63 12.59 -14.03
CA LYS A 116 14.60 11.15 -13.68
C LYS A 116 13.25 10.70 -13.12
N ALA A 117 12.52 11.58 -12.44
CA ALA A 117 11.20 11.29 -11.89
C ALA A 117 10.04 11.32 -12.91
N PHE A 118 10.32 11.67 -14.18
CA PHE A 118 9.30 11.76 -15.21
C PHE A 118 8.62 10.40 -15.47
N GLY A 119 7.29 10.37 -15.40
CA GLY A 119 6.52 9.14 -15.59
C GLY A 119 6.61 8.15 -14.42
N CYS A 120 7.05 8.60 -13.24
CA CYS A 120 7.19 7.77 -12.05
C CYS A 120 6.34 8.27 -10.87
N HIS A 121 6.05 7.37 -9.94
CA HIS A 121 5.40 7.64 -8.65
C HIS A 121 6.16 6.93 -7.52
N LEU A 122 5.84 7.23 -6.26
CA LEU A 122 6.52 6.61 -5.11
C LEU A 122 6.33 5.09 -5.10
N ASN A 123 7.43 4.34 -4.90
CA ASN A 123 7.41 2.88 -4.75
C ASN A 123 7.03 2.44 -3.33
N ILE A 124 5.85 2.88 -2.88
CA ILE A 124 5.31 2.58 -1.55
C ILE A 124 3.95 1.88 -1.69
N PRO A 125 3.44 1.22 -0.63
CA PRO A 125 2.13 0.61 -0.66
C PRO A 125 1.04 1.60 -1.10
N ALA A 126 0.05 1.12 -1.86
CA ALA A 126 -1.04 1.96 -2.32
C ALA A 126 -1.74 2.68 -1.16
N THR A 127 -2.18 3.91 -1.39
CA THR A 127 -2.90 4.74 -0.39
C THR A 127 -2.01 5.25 0.76
N THR A 128 -0.71 4.95 0.75
CA THR A 128 0.25 5.54 1.69
C THR A 128 0.91 6.80 1.12
N ALA A 129 1.68 7.50 1.95
CA ALA A 129 2.37 8.72 1.58
C ALA A 129 3.68 8.88 2.36
N ILE A 130 4.64 9.60 1.77
CA ILE A 130 5.87 10.03 2.46
C ILE A 130 5.72 11.49 2.85
N ARG A 131 6.09 11.78 4.10
CA ARG A 131 6.10 13.13 4.68
C ARG A 131 7.52 13.68 4.73
N PHE A 132 7.66 14.93 4.30
CA PHE A 132 8.88 15.71 4.35
C PHE A 132 8.65 16.92 5.27
N GLU A 133 9.44 17.03 6.33
CA GLU A 133 9.50 18.22 7.16
C GLU A 133 10.23 19.37 6.44
N PRO A 134 10.05 20.64 6.85
CA PRO A 134 10.82 21.76 6.32
C PRO A 134 12.33 21.54 6.46
N GLY A 135 13.09 21.65 5.36
CA GLY A 135 14.54 21.42 5.34
C GLY A 135 14.99 19.95 5.32
N GLU A 136 14.06 19.00 5.45
CA GLU A 136 14.38 17.58 5.50
C GLU A 136 14.79 17.04 4.12
N GLU A 137 15.81 16.19 4.11
CA GLU A 137 16.25 15.43 2.94
C GLU A 137 16.05 13.92 3.19
N LYS A 138 15.48 13.22 2.21
CA LYS A 138 15.29 11.77 2.25
C LYS A 138 15.59 11.14 0.89
N GLU A 139 16.20 9.96 0.91
CA GLU A 139 16.24 9.10 -0.26
C GLU A 139 14.89 8.39 -0.42
N VAL A 140 14.30 8.48 -1.61
CA VAL A 140 13.05 7.79 -1.95
C VAL A 140 13.23 6.96 -3.20
N GLU A 141 12.55 5.82 -3.25
CA GLU A 141 12.46 5.01 -4.46
C GLU A 141 11.18 5.36 -5.23
N LEU A 142 11.35 5.62 -6.52
CA LEU A 142 10.27 5.81 -7.47
C LEU A 142 10.15 4.60 -8.38
N VAL A 143 8.94 4.35 -8.86
CA VAL A 143 8.63 3.32 -9.85
C VAL A 143 7.85 3.93 -11.00
N SER A 144 8.11 3.46 -12.22
CA SER A 144 7.37 3.91 -13.39
C SER A 144 5.88 3.55 -13.30
N TYR A 145 5.03 4.44 -13.80
CA TYR A 145 3.61 4.14 -13.92
C TYR A 145 3.39 2.88 -14.78
N GLY A 146 2.43 2.06 -14.39
CA GLY A 146 1.92 0.97 -15.22
C GLY A 146 0.84 1.43 -16.21
N GLY A 147 0.14 0.47 -16.80
CA GLY A 147 -1.01 0.71 -17.66
C GLY A 147 -0.65 1.50 -18.92
N LYS A 148 -1.51 2.45 -19.32
CA LYS A 148 -1.31 3.27 -20.54
C LYS A 148 -0.27 4.40 -20.36
N GLN A 149 0.24 4.62 -19.15
CA GLN A 149 1.21 5.67 -18.82
C GLN A 149 0.80 7.06 -19.34
N ARG A 150 -0.51 7.37 -19.26
CA ARG A 150 -1.06 8.68 -19.62
C ARG A 150 -1.41 9.45 -18.35
N ILE A 151 -0.75 10.58 -18.17
CA ILE A 151 -0.86 11.43 -16.98
C ILE A 151 -1.66 12.66 -17.35
N TRP A 152 -2.70 12.97 -16.56
CA TRP A 152 -3.59 14.10 -16.76
C TRP A 152 -3.85 14.79 -15.42
N GLY A 153 -3.93 16.12 -15.41
CA GLY A 153 -4.19 16.90 -14.19
C GLY A 153 -2.91 17.27 -13.45
N PHE A 154 -2.79 16.88 -12.17
CA PHE A 154 -1.68 17.23 -11.27
C PHE A 154 -1.35 18.74 -11.27
N ASN A 155 -0.21 19.15 -11.83
CA ASN A 155 0.18 20.55 -11.97
C ASN A 155 0.18 21.02 -13.44
N ASP A 156 -0.56 20.31 -14.31
CA ASP A 156 -0.71 20.60 -15.73
C ASP A 156 0.62 20.54 -16.51
N LEU A 157 1.68 19.93 -15.95
CA LEU A 157 2.98 19.95 -16.62
C LEU A 157 3.01 19.00 -17.81
N VAL A 158 2.34 17.85 -17.71
CA VAL A 158 2.43 16.77 -18.71
C VAL A 158 1.21 16.67 -19.61
N ASN A 159 0.04 16.33 -19.06
CA ASN A 159 -1.20 16.07 -19.83
C ASN A 159 -0.98 15.22 -21.09
N GLY A 160 -0.41 14.03 -20.91
CA GLY A 160 -0.01 13.21 -22.03
C GLY A 160 0.68 11.92 -21.64
N TYR A 161 1.29 11.29 -22.64
CA TYR A 161 2.00 10.03 -22.49
C TYR A 161 3.38 10.23 -21.87
N THR A 162 3.73 9.36 -20.92
CA THR A 162 4.99 9.40 -20.14
C THR A 162 5.82 8.14 -20.22
N GLY A 163 5.34 7.11 -20.91
CA GLY A 163 6.04 5.85 -21.02
C GLY A 163 7.34 5.94 -21.82
N GLY A 164 8.24 5.00 -21.56
CA GLY A 164 9.34 4.69 -22.45
C GLY A 164 8.79 3.98 -23.68
N GLN A 165 8.77 4.65 -24.82
CA GLN A 165 8.54 4.00 -26.10
C GLN A 165 9.82 3.30 -26.56
N ASP A 166 9.70 2.09 -27.11
CA ASP A 166 10.81 1.33 -27.72
C ASP A 166 11.44 2.02 -28.94
N THR A 167 10.89 3.13 -29.42
CA THR A 167 11.55 4.13 -30.29
C THR A 167 10.56 5.23 -30.70
N PRO A 168 10.76 6.45 -30.21
CA PRO A 168 10.40 7.65 -30.96
C PRO A 168 11.56 8.62 -30.94
N THR A 169 11.94 9.05 -32.12
CA THR A 169 12.93 10.11 -32.34
C THR A 169 12.51 11.45 -31.72
N TYR A 170 11.29 11.59 -31.20
CA TYR A 170 10.72 12.85 -30.73
C TYR A 170 9.68 12.67 -29.60
N TYR A 171 9.91 13.33 -28.45
CA TYR A 171 9.01 13.32 -27.28
C TYR A 171 8.44 14.72 -27.00
N PRO A 172 7.45 15.19 -27.77
CA PRO A 172 6.94 16.56 -27.64
C PRO A 172 6.35 16.83 -26.25
N VAL A 173 5.70 15.85 -25.63
CA VAL A 173 5.10 15.99 -24.30
C VAL A 173 6.19 16.17 -23.23
N LYS A 174 7.22 15.32 -23.23
CA LYS A 174 8.34 15.41 -22.29
C LYS A 174 9.09 16.73 -22.42
N MET A 175 9.38 17.16 -23.65
CA MET A 175 10.03 18.45 -23.91
C MET A 175 9.18 19.64 -23.43
N LYS A 176 7.86 19.62 -23.72
CA LYS A 176 6.93 20.65 -23.24
C LYS A 176 6.85 20.67 -21.72
N ALA A 177 6.83 19.50 -21.09
CA ALA A 177 6.78 19.36 -19.63
C ALA A 177 8.03 19.96 -18.97
N PHE A 178 9.22 19.66 -19.50
CA PHE A 178 10.47 20.24 -18.98
C PHE A 178 10.54 21.75 -19.18
N ARG A 179 10.03 22.25 -20.31
CA ARG A 179 9.91 23.69 -20.53
C ARG A 179 8.97 24.33 -19.51
N LYS A 180 7.76 23.77 -19.32
CA LYS A 180 6.79 24.27 -18.32
C LYS A 180 7.33 24.21 -16.90
N MET A 181 8.05 23.14 -16.55
CA MET A 181 8.71 22.97 -15.25
C MET A 181 9.65 24.15 -14.96
N ASN A 182 10.52 24.49 -15.92
CA ASN A 182 11.44 25.62 -15.79
C ASN A 182 10.68 26.95 -15.73
N GLU A 183 9.69 27.15 -16.61
CA GLU A 183 8.89 28.38 -16.67
C GLU A 183 8.09 28.64 -15.39
N TYR A 184 7.58 27.59 -14.74
CA TYR A 184 6.78 27.68 -13.51
C TYR A 184 7.62 27.62 -12.23
N GLY A 185 8.94 27.52 -12.35
CA GLY A 185 9.89 27.59 -11.23
C GLY A 185 9.88 26.36 -10.33
N PHE A 186 9.70 25.17 -10.91
CA PHE A 186 9.92 23.92 -10.19
C PHE A 186 11.41 23.67 -10.04
N LYS A 187 11.86 23.48 -8.79
CA LYS A 187 13.27 23.21 -8.49
C LYS A 187 13.72 21.87 -9.06
N ASP A 188 14.77 21.90 -9.87
CA ASP A 188 15.44 20.75 -10.48
C ASP A 188 16.92 20.89 -10.17
N VAL A 189 17.51 19.85 -9.57
CA VAL A 189 18.95 19.76 -9.32
C VAL A 189 19.40 18.41 -9.86
N SER A 190 20.41 18.41 -10.72
CA SER A 190 20.97 17.15 -11.21
C SER A 190 21.75 16.45 -10.09
N GLU A 191 21.75 15.12 -10.08
CA GLU A 191 22.50 14.37 -9.06
C GLU A 191 24.00 14.74 -9.04
N ASP A 192 24.61 14.99 -10.20
CA ASP A 192 26.01 15.39 -10.32
C ASP A 192 26.29 16.73 -9.61
N GLU A 193 25.35 17.67 -9.68
CA GLU A 193 25.45 18.97 -8.99
C GLU A 193 25.19 18.82 -7.48
N ALA A 194 24.24 17.97 -7.09
CA ALA A 194 23.91 17.72 -5.68
C ALA A 194 25.08 17.08 -4.92
N ASP A 195 25.76 16.09 -5.52
CA ASP A 195 26.91 15.43 -4.89
C ASP A 195 28.15 16.35 -4.84
N ALA A 196 28.29 17.29 -5.79
CA ALA A 196 29.35 18.30 -5.77
C ALA A 196 29.15 19.38 -4.67
N GLU A 197 27.91 19.81 -4.42
CA GLU A 197 27.59 20.72 -3.30
C GLU A 197 27.86 20.11 -1.92
N PHE A 198 27.73 18.79 -1.79
CA PHE A 198 28.02 18.10 -0.53
C PHE A 198 29.52 18.11 -0.22
N THR A 199 30.35 17.78 -1.22
CA THR A 199 31.82 17.75 -1.07
C THR A 199 32.40 19.12 -0.69
N THR A 200 31.77 20.20 -1.16
CA THR A 200 32.21 21.58 -0.89
C THR A 200 31.71 22.16 0.45
N LYS A 201 30.70 21.55 1.09
CA LYS A 201 30.23 21.97 2.42
C LYS A 201 30.93 21.24 3.59
N GLU A 202 31.61 20.13 3.31
CA GLU A 202 32.38 19.37 4.31
C GLU A 202 33.89 19.71 4.34
N SER A 203 34.35 20.68 3.54
CA SER A 203 35.74 21.16 3.48
C SER A 203 35.89 22.59 4.01
#